data_AF-A0A7V9ZIG8-F1
#
_entry.id   AF-A0A7V9ZIG8-F1
#
_cell.length_a   1.000
_cell.length_b   1.000
_cell.length_c   1.000
_cell.angle_alpha   90.00
_cell.angle_beta   90.00
_cell.angle_gamma   90.00
#
_symmetry.space_group_name_H-M   'P 1'
#
loop_
_entity.id
_entity.type
_entity.pdbx_description
1 polymer ?
#
loop_
_entity_poly.entity_id
_entity_poly.type
_entity_poly.pdbx_seq_one_letter_code
_entity_poly.pdbx_strand_id
1 'polypeptide(L)'
;MYHLTGSDRSYLFSGDCLFHGGTIILQNIPDCSIPDYAATMEHLSTLQFDALLPGHLSITLRNGKRHVDTAAKAFRSLGLPRQAIQL
;
A
#
# COMPACT_ATOMS: atom_id res chain seq x y z
N MET A 1 0.04 -10.36 3.89
CA MET A 1 -0.43 -9.03 4.34
C MET A 1 -1.38 -9.23 5.51
N TYR A 2 -1.28 -8.42 6.56
CA TYR A 2 -2.07 -8.59 7.78
C TYR A 2 -2.70 -7.27 8.22
N HIS A 3 -3.96 -7.31 8.63
CA HIS A 3 -4.63 -6.23 9.34
C HIS A 3 -4.74 -6.64 10.82
N LEU A 4 -4.10 -5.88 11.70
CA LEU A 4 -4.00 -6.19 13.12
C LEU A 4 -4.60 -5.07 13.97
N THR A 5 -5.30 -5.44 15.03
CA THR A 5 -5.89 -4.51 15.99
C THR A 5 -5.16 -4.67 17.33
N GLY A 6 -4.52 -3.59 17.77
CA GLY A 6 -4.00 -3.44 19.13
C GLY A 6 -5.01 -2.74 20.04
N SER A 7 -4.61 -2.46 21.28
CA SER A 7 -5.49 -1.81 22.26
C SER A 7 -5.83 -0.36 21.90
N ASP A 8 -4.88 0.39 21.34
CA ASP A 8 -5.04 1.82 21.02
C ASP A 8 -5.09 2.12 19.52
N ARG A 9 -4.73 1.15 18.67
CA ARG A 9 -4.47 1.37 17.23
C ARG A 9 -4.75 0.14 16.38
N SER A 10 -4.98 0.41 15.11
CA SER A 10 -5.08 -0.58 14.03
C SER A 10 -3.91 -0.43 13.05
N TYR A 11 -3.41 -1.55 12.54
CA TYR A 11 -2.16 -1.63 11.78
C TYR A 11 -2.37 -2.42 10.51
N LEU A 12 -1.90 -1.89 9.38
CA LEU A 12 -1.74 -2.63 8.15
C LEU A 12 -0.26 -3.00 7.96
N PHE A 13 0.04 -4.29 8.04
CA PHE A 13 1.32 -4.86 7.62
C PHE A 13 1.26 -5.21 6.14
N SER A 14 1.71 -4.28 5.29
CA SER A 14 1.57 -4.36 3.83
C SER A 14 2.63 -5.24 3.15
N GLY A 15 3.73 -5.57 3.84
CA GLY A 15 4.88 -6.19 3.19
C GLY A 15 5.40 -5.29 2.06
N ASP A 16 5.70 -5.88 0.91
CA ASP A 16 6.24 -5.14 -0.25
C ASP A 16 5.19 -4.67 -1.25
N CYS A 17 3.90 -4.74 -0.89
CA CYS A 17 2.79 -4.33 -1.76
C CYS A 17 2.48 -2.83 -1.68
N LEU A 18 2.77 -2.15 -0.58
CA LEU A 18 2.47 -0.72 -0.41
C LEU A 18 3.43 -0.09 0.55
N PHE A 19 4.01 1.04 0.15
CA PHE A 19 4.99 1.79 0.92
C PHE A 19 4.51 3.21 1.25
N HIS A 20 5.31 3.90 2.06
CA HIS A 20 5.06 5.29 2.41
C HIS A 20 4.88 6.17 1.17
N GLY A 21 3.93 7.10 1.24
CA GLY A 21 3.58 7.99 0.15
C GLY A 21 2.66 7.37 -0.91
N GLY A 22 2.16 6.16 -0.69
CA GLY A 22 1.31 5.45 -1.66
C GLY A 22 2.10 4.94 -2.86
N THR A 23 3.37 4.61 -2.65
CA THR A 23 4.25 4.06 -3.70
C THR A 23 4.20 2.54 -3.70
N ILE A 24 4.51 1.94 -4.85
CA ILE A 24 4.57 0.48 -5.05
C ILE A 24 5.93 0.10 -5.64
N ILE A 25 6.22 -1.20 -5.72
CA ILE A 25 7.33 -1.73 -6.51
C ILE A 25 6.73 -2.57 -7.64
N LEU A 26 6.71 -2.00 -8.84
CA LEU A 26 6.29 -2.70 -10.05
C LEU A 26 7.54 -3.04 -10.86
N GLN A 27 7.90 -4.32 -10.86
CA GLN A 27 9.06 -4.86 -11.59
C GLN A 27 8.59 -5.67 -12.79
N ASN A 28 9.39 -5.71 -13.86
CA ASN A 28 9.11 -6.58 -15.01
C ASN A 28 9.60 -8.01 -14.71
N ILE A 29 8.91 -8.69 -13.82
CA ILE A 29 9.19 -10.07 -13.37
C ILE A 29 7.89 -10.89 -13.40
N PRO A 30 7.95 -12.22 -13.61
CA PRO A 30 6.77 -13.04 -13.84
C PRO A 30 5.73 -13.04 -12.71
N ASP A 31 6.15 -12.72 -11.48
CA ASP A 31 5.33 -12.67 -10.26
C ASP A 31 4.76 -11.27 -9.97
N CYS A 32 4.94 -10.30 -10.88
CA CYS A 32 4.43 -8.94 -10.71
C CYS A 32 3.29 -8.64 -11.69
N SER A 33 2.12 -8.24 -11.15
CA SER A 33 0.87 -8.09 -11.92
C SER A 33 0.19 -6.77 -11.60
N ILE A 34 0.00 -5.92 -12.61
CA ILE A 34 -0.70 -4.63 -12.48
C ILE A 34 -2.16 -4.82 -12.04
N PRO A 35 -2.95 -5.75 -12.62
CA PRO A 35 -4.32 -5.99 -12.16
C PRO A 35 -4.41 -6.40 -10.69
N ASP A 36 -3.48 -7.24 -10.23
CA ASP A 36 -3.48 -7.70 -8.84
C ASP A 36 -3.13 -6.58 -7.87
N TYR A 37 -2.21 -5.67 -8.26
CA TYR A 37 -1.95 -4.44 -7.51
C TYR A 37 -3.18 -3.54 -7.42
N ALA A 38 -3.88 -3.32 -8.53
CA ALA A 38 -5.08 -2.49 -8.56
C ALA A 38 -6.20 -3.06 -7.67
N ALA A 39 -6.48 -4.37 -7.80
CA ALA A 39 -7.45 -5.07 -6.96
C ALA A 39 -7.07 -5.03 -5.48
N THR A 40 -5.77 -5.21 -5.17
CA THR A 40 -5.25 -5.13 -3.81
C THR A 40 -5.43 -3.73 -3.23
N MET A 41 -5.06 -2.67 -3.96
CA MET A 41 -5.23 -1.30 -3.49
C MET A 41 -6.71 -0.95 -3.27
N GLU A 42 -7.61 -1.42 -4.13
CA GLU A 42 -9.05 -1.24 -3.92
C GLU A 42 -9.51 -1.94 -2.64
N HIS A 43 -9.15 -3.22 -2.45
CA HIS A 43 -9.50 -3.96 -1.24
C HIS A 43 -8.99 -3.27 0.03
N LEU A 44 -7.70 -2.91 0.06
CA LEU A 44 -7.09 -2.27 1.22
C LEU A 44 -7.64 -0.87 1.49
N SER A 45 -8.12 -0.16 0.47
CA SER A 45 -8.78 1.13 0.64
C SER A 45 -10.10 1.04 1.41
N THR A 46 -10.70 -0.15 1.51
CA THR A 46 -11.91 -0.39 2.32
C THR A 46 -11.60 -0.62 3.80
N LEU A 47 -10.37 -1.00 4.13
CA LEU A 47 -9.93 -1.24 5.50
C LEU A 47 -9.70 0.08 6.26
N GLN A 48 -10.01 0.06 7.56
CA GLN A 48 -9.71 1.16 8.48
C GLN A 48 -8.47 0.79 9.29
N PHE A 49 -7.40 1.56 9.13
CA PHE A 49 -6.16 1.39 9.89
C PHE A 49 -5.43 2.71 10.14
N ASP A 50 -4.78 2.82 11.30
CA ASP A 50 -4.04 4.02 11.73
C ASP A 50 -2.60 4.02 11.24
N ALA A 51 -1.96 2.85 11.24
CA ALA A 51 -0.55 2.69 10.98
C ALA A 51 -0.30 1.81 9.74
N LEU A 52 0.67 2.20 8.92
CA LEU A 52 1.18 1.41 7.80
C LEU A 52 2.58 0.92 8.16
N LEU A 53 2.76 -0.40 8.11
CA LEU A 53 3.99 -1.11 8.42
C LEU A 53 4.44 -1.89 7.18
N PRO A 54 5.14 -1.24 6.23
CA PRO A 54 5.69 -1.90 5.06
C PRO A 54 6.86 -2.84 5.42
N GLY A 55 7.19 -3.74 4.50
CA GLY A 55 8.35 -4.64 4.64
C GLY A 55 9.68 -3.89 4.63
N HIS A 56 9.74 -2.76 3.93
CA HIS A 56 10.92 -1.91 3.77
C HIS A 56 10.57 -0.42 3.82
N LEU A 57 11.60 0.44 3.82
CA LEU A 57 11.47 1.90 3.82
C LEU A 57 10.79 2.44 5.08
N SER A 58 10.12 3.60 4.98
CA SER A 58 9.56 4.29 6.15
C SER A 58 8.24 3.69 6.61
N ILE A 59 8.14 3.42 7.91
CA ILE A 59 6.88 3.12 8.59
C ILE A 59 6.05 4.39 8.81
N THR A 60 4.75 4.23 9.07
CA THR A 60 3.84 5.34 9.42
C THR A 60 2.97 4.94 10.59
N LEU A 61 3.10 5.65 11.72
CA LEU A 61 2.37 5.32 12.97
C LEU A 61 1.01 6.01 13.09
N ARG A 62 0.74 7.01 12.24
CA ARG A 62 -0.50 7.80 12.20
C ARG A 62 -0.86 8.17 10.76
N ASN A 63 -2.16 8.28 10.49
CA ASN A 63 -2.70 8.60 9.17
C ASN A 63 -2.24 7.62 8.07
N GLY A 64 -2.01 6.35 8.42
CA GLY A 64 -1.49 5.31 7.51
C GLY A 64 -2.39 5.09 6.30
N LYS A 65 -3.72 5.16 6.50
CA LYS A 65 -4.72 5.02 5.46
C LYS A 65 -4.53 5.94 4.25
N ARG A 66 -3.95 7.14 4.43
CA ARG A 66 -3.69 8.07 3.31
C ARG A 66 -2.82 7.46 2.20
N HIS A 67 -1.95 6.51 2.54
CA HIS A 67 -1.04 5.88 1.59
C HIS A 67 -1.77 4.95 0.64
N VAL A 68 -2.65 4.09 1.16
CA VAL A 68 -3.46 3.21 0.30
C VAL A 68 -4.43 4.02 -0.53
N ASP A 69 -5.04 5.06 0.04
CA ASP A 69 -5.98 5.91 -0.70
C ASP A 69 -5.28 6.64 -1.86
N THR A 70 -4.03 7.06 -1.68
CA THR A 70 -3.21 7.66 -2.73
C THR A 70 -2.92 6.66 -3.86
N ALA A 71 -2.52 5.43 -3.53
CA ALA A 71 -2.24 4.39 -4.51
C ALA A 71 -3.52 3.94 -5.26
N ALA A 72 -4.61 3.72 -4.52
CA ALA A 72 -5.91 3.36 -5.10
C ALA A 72 -6.43 4.47 -6.03
N LYS A 73 -6.27 5.75 -5.64
CA LYS A 73 -6.65 6.87 -6.51
C LYS A 73 -5.91 6.86 -7.85
N ALA A 74 -4.62 6.53 -7.85
CA ALA A 74 -3.84 6.44 -9.09
C ALA A 74 -4.43 5.38 -10.04
N PHE A 75 -4.71 4.18 -9.52
CA PHE A 75 -5.35 3.11 -10.29
C PHE A 75 -6.75 3.46 -10.77
N ARG A 76 -7.59 4.09 -9.91
CA ARG A 76 -8.93 4.58 -10.31
C ARG A 76 -8.87 5.61 -11.44
N SER A 77 -7.79 6.38 -11.52
CA SER A 77 -7.53 7.33 -12.60
C SER A 77 -6.86 6.71 -13.84
N LEU A 78 -6.87 5.37 -13.98
CA LEU A 78 -6.22 4.62 -15.07
C LEU A 78 -4.69 4.76 -15.11
N GLY A 79 -4.09 5.27 -14.04
CA GLY A 79 -2.65 5.45 -13.90
C GLY A 79 -2.01 4.39 -13.01
N LEU A 80 -0.68 4.50 -12.87
CA LEU A 80 0.10 3.71 -11.92
C LEU A 80 0.50 4.59 -10.72
N PRO A 81 0.51 4.04 -9.49
CA PRO A 81 1.17 4.70 -8.37
C PRO A 81 2.65 4.94 -8.66
N ARG A 82 3.27 5.88 -7.96
CA ARG A 82 4.72 6.13 -8.09
C ARG A 82 5.51 4.90 -7.67
N GLN A 83 6.64 4.66 -8.33
CA GLN A 83 7.60 3.64 -7.92
C GLN A 83 8.32 4.05 -6.63
N ALA A 84 8.47 3.11 -5.70
CA ALA A 84 9.19 3.33 -4.45
C ALA A 84 10.72 3.39 -4.66
N ILE A 85 11.20 2.77 -5.74
CA ILE A 85 12.61 2.73 -6.12
C ILE A 85 12.68 3.15 -7.59
N GLN A 86 13.60 4.08 -7.90
CA GLN A 86 13.96 4.41 -9.27
C GLN A 86 15.22 3.62 -9.61
N LEU A 87 15.10 2.69 -10.55
CA LEU A 87 16.25 2.03 -11.20
C LEU A 87 16.57 2.78 -12.49
#